data_AF-A0A818GA55-F1
#
_entry.id   AF-A0A818GA55-F1
#
_cell.length_a   1.000
_cell.length_b   1.000
_cell.length_c   1.000
_cell.angle_alpha   90.00
_cell.angle_beta   90.00
_cell.angle_gamma   90.00
#
_symmetry.space_group_name_H-M   'P 1'
#
loop_
_entity.id
_entity.type
_entity.pdbx_description
1 polymer ?
#
loop_
_entity_poly.entity_id
_entity_poly.type
_entity_poly.pdbx_seq_one_letter_code
_entity_poly.pdbx_strand_id
1 'polypeptide(L)'
;ETTTTIETKGKCVPLQSIRPEHIFSLNRNDLSRKLINDSLVLNYQYGKSKDIIYDYEEIEITLRNMISKLVLIDTEKLNFLTYQFELYGENTSLINEVRARVKPQQQLTNDDRTKLKGLIITMSPDDILHFLGSLDNIFTYIRTIAEEKLREDMTIQVFIERFIRSKSRLNDNVLRWPQFSAIQLPYIIDFYEMFEEIAFDKVLRTYMKKELVEETFPEEERKRVLETFSRSTFEKEKIGETLKSIDSWISMLKRLIVRVLNANASLDIPIQYYLERTDLWSDRINFDDLTTFEVDDDILLQHTYVILTGLENKQKAANRSSQQSAKLTAHSVAGQRQKVDTWFGQNTKATTSTKEISGKKTPGKKARS
;
A
#
# COMPACT_ATOMS: atom_id res chain seq x y z
N GLU A 1 1.26 49.07 -39.84
CA GLU A 1 2.35 48.28 -40.43
C GLU A 1 2.37 46.93 -39.75
N THR A 2 2.06 45.89 -40.51
CA THR A 2 1.95 44.51 -40.06
C THR A 2 3.35 43.94 -39.93
N THR A 3 3.86 43.82 -38.70
CA THR A 3 5.14 43.16 -38.44
C THR A 3 4.95 41.67 -38.64
N THR A 4 5.35 41.18 -39.81
CA THR A 4 5.40 39.75 -40.11
C THR A 4 6.50 39.13 -39.27
N THR A 5 6.13 38.56 -38.12
CA THR A 5 6.99 37.64 -37.37
C THR A 5 7.22 36.43 -38.27
N ILE A 6 8.42 36.33 -38.85
CA ILE A 6 8.86 35.12 -39.52
C ILE A 6 9.07 34.08 -38.43
N GLU A 7 8.04 33.27 -38.17
CA GLU A 7 8.18 32.04 -37.40
C GLU A 7 9.12 31.10 -38.17
N THR A 8 10.42 31.17 -37.89
CA THR A 8 11.29 30.03 -38.12
C THR A 8 10.85 28.93 -37.15
N LYS A 9 9.94 28.06 -37.62
CA LYS A 9 9.64 26.76 -36.98
C LYS A 9 10.91 25.90 -36.99
N GLY A 10 11.85 26.22 -36.11
CA GLY A 10 12.94 25.32 -35.76
C GLY A 10 12.33 24.06 -35.18
N LYS A 11 12.78 22.88 -35.64
CA LYS A 11 12.42 21.61 -34.99
C LYS A 11 12.87 21.71 -33.54
N CYS A 12 11.92 21.78 -32.63
CA CYS A 12 12.18 21.74 -31.19
C CYS A 12 11.96 20.30 -30.71
N VAL A 13 12.95 19.71 -30.05
CA VAL A 13 12.89 18.33 -29.55
C VAL A 13 12.89 18.35 -28.02
N PRO A 14 11.97 17.62 -27.36
CA PRO A 14 11.98 17.50 -25.90
C PRO A 14 13.27 16.88 -25.39
N LEU A 15 13.73 17.31 -24.21
CA LEU A 15 14.93 16.80 -23.54
C LEU A 15 15.01 15.26 -23.52
N GLN A 16 13.88 14.57 -23.31
CA GLN A 16 13.82 13.10 -23.21
C GLN A 16 13.83 12.37 -24.57
N SER A 17 13.72 13.10 -25.67
CA SER A 17 13.74 12.56 -27.04
C SER A 17 15.04 12.90 -27.79
N ILE A 18 16.06 13.39 -27.07
CA ILE A 18 17.38 13.64 -27.63
C ILE A 18 17.96 12.32 -28.12
N ARG A 19 18.46 12.35 -29.36
CA ARG A 19 19.16 11.25 -30.04
C ARG A 19 20.56 11.74 -30.40
N PRO A 20 21.51 10.86 -30.72
CA PRO A 20 22.85 11.28 -31.14
C PRO A 20 22.84 12.29 -32.29
N GLU A 21 21.89 12.18 -33.23
CA GLU A 21 21.74 13.16 -34.33
C GLU A 21 21.32 14.57 -33.89
N HIS A 22 20.78 14.75 -32.69
CA HIS A 22 20.37 16.05 -32.13
C HIS A 22 21.50 16.73 -31.34
N ILE A 23 22.58 16.01 -31.06
CA ILE A 23 23.70 16.52 -30.26
C ILE A 23 24.75 17.08 -31.20
N PHE A 24 25.15 18.33 -30.98
CA PHE A 24 26.26 18.91 -31.70
C PHE A 24 27.58 18.35 -31.17
N SER A 25 28.05 17.27 -31.79
CA SER A 25 29.36 16.69 -31.48
C SER A 25 30.44 17.40 -32.30
N LEU A 26 31.28 18.19 -31.61
CA LEU A 26 32.47 18.79 -32.20
C LEU A 26 33.69 17.93 -31.90
N ASN A 27 34.09 17.12 -32.87
CA ASN A 27 35.41 16.49 -32.85
C ASN A 27 36.44 17.47 -33.42
N ARG A 28 37.51 17.75 -32.68
CA ARG A 28 38.60 18.65 -33.08
C ARG A 28 39.16 18.30 -34.46
N ASN A 29 39.33 17.01 -34.75
CA ASN A 29 39.91 16.56 -36.02
C ASN A 29 38.96 16.79 -37.19
N ASP A 30 37.66 16.54 -37.00
CA ASP A 30 36.66 16.71 -38.05
C ASP A 30 36.38 18.19 -38.31
N LEU A 31 36.35 19.02 -37.26
CA LEU A 31 36.24 20.47 -37.38
C LEU A 31 37.45 21.05 -38.12
N SER A 32 38.67 20.66 -37.71
CA SER A 32 39.90 21.15 -38.34
C SER A 32 39.95 20.78 -39.82
N ARG A 33 39.59 19.53 -40.18
CA ARG A 33 39.52 19.09 -41.58
C ARG A 33 38.51 19.90 -42.38
N LYS A 34 37.34 20.19 -41.80
CA LYS A 34 36.28 20.93 -42.47
C LYS A 34 36.65 22.39 -42.71
N LEU A 35 37.23 23.06 -41.70
CA LEU A 35 37.71 24.44 -41.84
C LEU A 35 38.87 24.57 -42.85
N ILE A 36 39.74 23.56 -42.92
CA ILE A 36 40.82 23.53 -43.92
C ILE A 36 40.25 23.34 -45.34
N ASN A 37 39.25 22.49 -45.51
CA ASN A 37 38.67 22.23 -46.83
C ASN A 37 37.78 23.36 -47.33
N ASP A 38 37.00 23.96 -46.43
CA ASP A 38 35.92 24.87 -46.81
C ASP A 38 36.34 26.35 -46.67
N SER A 39 37.40 26.67 -45.93
CA SER A 39 37.72 28.07 -45.54
C SER A 39 39.20 28.48 -45.66
N LEU A 40 40.06 27.62 -46.22
CA LEU A 40 41.48 27.93 -46.40
C LEU A 40 41.74 28.46 -47.81
N VAL A 41 42.27 29.69 -47.90
CA VAL A 41 42.66 30.29 -49.18
C VAL A 41 44.19 30.29 -49.29
N LEU A 42 44.73 29.48 -50.22
CA LEU A 42 46.14 29.54 -50.59
C LEU A 42 46.37 30.65 -51.62
N ASN A 43 46.99 31.74 -51.20
CA ASN A 43 47.38 32.80 -52.12
C ASN A 43 48.69 32.43 -52.84
N TYR A 44 48.61 32.06 -54.12
CA TYR A 44 49.77 31.68 -54.92
C TYR A 44 50.55 32.86 -55.54
N GLN A 45 50.06 34.10 -55.38
CA GLN A 45 50.58 35.25 -56.12
C GLN A 45 51.47 36.20 -55.32
N TYR A 46 51.68 35.99 -54.02
CA TYR A 46 52.59 36.84 -53.23
C TYR A 46 53.98 36.20 -53.12
N GLY A 47 54.97 36.88 -53.68
CA GLY A 47 56.31 36.35 -53.92
C GLY A 47 57.02 35.83 -52.66
N LYS A 48 57.27 34.53 -52.65
CA LYS A 48 58.30 33.81 -51.86
C LYS A 48 58.08 33.55 -50.36
N SER A 49 56.88 33.69 -49.82
CA SER A 49 56.50 33.09 -48.51
C SER A 49 55.20 32.28 -48.64
N LYS A 50 55.13 31.11 -48.00
CA LYS A 50 53.91 30.29 -47.91
C LYS A 50 53.03 30.86 -46.79
N ASP A 51 52.48 32.04 -47.00
CA ASP A 51 51.59 32.64 -46.01
C ASP A 51 50.19 32.04 -46.15
N ILE A 52 49.74 31.37 -45.09
CA ILE A 52 48.39 30.82 -44.99
C ILE A 52 47.49 31.97 -44.56
N ILE A 53 46.52 32.33 -45.39
CA ILE A 53 45.51 33.35 -45.09
C ILE A 53 44.22 32.62 -44.72
N TYR A 54 43.71 32.90 -43.52
CA TYR A 54 42.41 32.41 -43.08
C TYR A 54 41.34 33.41 -43.50
N ASP A 55 40.34 32.93 -44.23
CA ASP A 55 39.14 33.70 -44.50
C ASP A 55 38.20 33.58 -43.30
N TYR A 56 38.29 34.54 -42.38
CA TYR A 56 37.48 34.52 -41.17
C TYR A 56 35.98 34.68 -41.45
N GLU A 57 35.60 35.33 -42.56
CA GLU A 57 34.20 35.47 -42.95
C GLU A 57 33.64 34.11 -43.40
N GLU A 58 34.41 33.37 -44.21
CA GLU A 58 34.00 32.04 -44.66
C GLU A 58 34.00 31.01 -43.51
N ILE A 59 34.95 31.13 -42.57
CA ILE A 59 34.95 30.35 -41.33
C ILE A 59 33.68 30.63 -40.52
N GLU A 60 33.33 31.91 -40.33
CA GLU A 60 32.13 32.30 -39.59
C GLU A 60 30.85 31.76 -40.25
N ILE A 61 30.72 31.92 -41.57
CA ILE A 61 29.57 31.42 -42.34
C ILE A 61 29.47 29.89 -42.22
N THR A 62 30.59 29.18 -42.32
CA THR A 62 30.65 27.72 -42.20
C THR A 62 30.20 27.26 -40.82
N LEU A 63 30.71 27.89 -39.75
CA LEU A 63 30.31 27.58 -38.38
C LEU A 63 28.84 27.92 -38.12
N ARG A 64 28.38 29.08 -38.60
CA ARG A 64 26.99 29.52 -38.47
C ARG A 64 26.03 28.55 -39.15
N ASN A 65 26.38 28.05 -40.33
CA ASN A 65 25.60 27.04 -41.06
C ASN A 65 25.61 25.67 -40.39
N MET A 66 26.64 25.34 -39.61
CA MET A 66 26.67 24.11 -38.80
C MET A 66 25.78 24.24 -37.57
N ILE A 67 25.82 25.39 -36.89
CA ILE A 67 25.04 25.66 -35.69
C ILE A 67 23.55 25.85 -36.03
N SER A 68 23.23 26.52 -37.14
CA SER A 68 21.84 26.79 -37.53
C SER A 68 21.05 25.55 -37.94
N LYS A 69 21.73 24.45 -38.26
CA LYS A 69 21.13 23.13 -38.54
C LYS A 69 20.78 22.36 -37.27
N LEU A 70 21.16 22.86 -36.09
CA LEU A 70 20.88 22.21 -34.82
C LEU A 70 19.42 22.36 -34.45
N VAL A 71 18.91 21.28 -33.87
CA VAL A 71 17.58 21.19 -33.32
C VAL A 71 17.59 21.91 -31.97
N LEU A 72 16.58 22.74 -31.72
CA LEU A 72 16.43 23.39 -30.42
C LEU A 72 15.94 22.36 -29.39
N ILE A 73 16.46 22.41 -28.17
CA ILE A 73 16.02 21.52 -27.09
C ILE A 73 14.99 22.26 -26.25
N ASP A 74 13.78 21.70 -26.16
CA ASP A 74 12.76 22.18 -25.21
C ASP A 74 13.15 21.74 -23.80
N THR A 75 13.51 22.71 -22.96
CA THR A 75 13.84 22.53 -21.55
C THR A 75 12.72 22.95 -20.61
N GLU A 76 11.65 23.56 -21.14
CA GLU A 76 10.53 24.07 -20.33
C GLU A 76 9.63 22.94 -19.82
N LYS A 77 9.54 21.83 -20.56
CA LYS A 77 8.68 20.68 -20.23
C LYS A 77 9.49 19.44 -19.87
N LEU A 78 9.83 19.31 -18.58
CA LEU A 78 10.33 18.04 -18.04
C LEU A 78 9.13 17.08 -17.89
N ASN A 79 8.89 16.26 -18.90
CA ASN A 79 7.62 15.52 -19.03
C ASN A 79 7.41 14.44 -17.94
N PHE A 80 8.48 13.90 -17.32
CA PHE A 80 8.35 12.85 -16.31
C PHE A 80 9.46 12.90 -15.26
N LEU A 81 9.05 12.96 -13.99
CA LEU A 81 9.86 12.60 -12.83
C LEU A 81 9.15 11.42 -12.15
N THR A 82 9.78 10.25 -12.12
CA THR A 82 9.27 9.12 -11.33
C THR A 82 9.76 9.31 -9.91
N TYR A 83 8.89 9.85 -9.05
CA TYR A 83 9.15 9.92 -7.62
C TYR A 83 8.70 8.62 -6.96
N GLN A 84 9.53 8.08 -6.08
CA GLN A 84 9.22 6.84 -5.35
C GLN A 84 9.82 6.96 -3.95
N PHE A 85 9.23 7.82 -3.12
CA PHE A 85 9.40 7.91 -1.67
C PHE A 85 8.19 8.68 -1.10
N GLU A 86 8.13 8.84 0.23
CA GLU A 86 6.98 9.39 0.93
C GLU A 86 6.81 10.90 0.66
N LEU A 87 5.72 11.27 -0.03
CA LEU A 87 5.20 12.63 0.02
C LEU A 87 4.46 12.79 1.35
N TYR A 88 5.21 13.07 2.43
CA TYR A 88 4.74 13.20 3.81
C TYR A 88 3.73 14.36 4.09
N GLY A 89 3.04 14.84 3.07
CA GLY A 89 1.89 15.75 3.17
C GLY A 89 0.76 15.45 2.16
N GLU A 90 1.00 14.68 1.10
CA GLU A 90 -0.01 14.33 0.07
C GLU A 90 -0.70 12.97 0.34
N ASN A 91 -0.15 12.13 1.21
CA ASN A 91 -0.70 10.79 1.48
C ASN A 91 -2.10 10.83 2.14
N THR A 92 -2.44 11.93 2.83
CA THR A 92 -3.79 12.22 3.35
C THR A 92 -4.86 12.22 2.27
N SER A 93 -4.55 12.79 1.09
CA SER A 93 -5.50 12.89 -0.02
C SER A 93 -5.45 11.67 -0.93
N LEU A 94 -4.28 11.03 -1.06
CA LEU A 94 -4.05 9.98 -2.05
C LEU A 94 -5.00 8.78 -1.92
N ILE A 95 -5.21 8.27 -0.70
CA ILE A 95 -6.10 7.10 -0.49
C ILE A 95 -7.56 7.47 -0.78
N ASN A 96 -8.01 8.62 -0.29
CA ASN A 96 -9.38 9.10 -0.55
C ASN A 96 -9.62 9.35 -2.05
N GLU A 97 -8.63 9.85 -2.77
CA GLU A 97 -8.69 10.05 -4.22
C GLU A 97 -8.70 8.73 -4.99
N VAL A 98 -7.91 7.73 -4.56
CA VAL A 98 -7.96 6.38 -5.13
C VAL A 98 -9.32 5.73 -4.89
N ARG A 99 -9.89 5.84 -3.67
CA ARG A 99 -11.26 5.37 -3.35
C ARG A 99 -12.32 6.03 -4.23
N ALA A 100 -12.18 7.32 -4.50
CA ALA A 100 -13.12 8.04 -5.36
C ALA A 100 -13.08 7.54 -6.81
N ARG A 101 -11.91 7.12 -7.31
CA ARG A 101 -11.71 6.69 -8.70
C ARG A 101 -11.94 5.21 -8.95
N VAL A 102 -11.54 4.35 -8.03
CA VAL A 102 -11.69 2.90 -8.17
C VAL A 102 -12.97 2.49 -7.48
N LYS A 103 -14.03 2.29 -8.26
CA LYS A 103 -15.35 1.88 -7.75
C LYS A 103 -15.78 0.55 -8.39
N PRO A 104 -16.40 -0.36 -7.62
CA PRO A 104 -16.57 -0.33 -6.16
C PRO A 104 -15.26 -0.64 -5.41
N GLN A 105 -15.07 -0.07 -4.20
CA GLN A 105 -14.08 -0.58 -3.25
C GLN A 105 -14.63 -1.80 -2.55
N GLN A 106 -13.80 -2.83 -2.39
CA GLN A 106 -14.18 -4.11 -1.81
C GLN A 106 -13.11 -4.60 -0.85
N GLN A 107 -13.53 -5.42 0.10
CA GLN A 107 -12.61 -6.08 1.02
C GLN A 107 -12.36 -7.51 0.61
N LEU A 108 -11.12 -7.94 0.79
CA LEU A 108 -10.72 -9.32 0.57
C LEU A 108 -11.47 -10.24 1.53
N THR A 109 -11.77 -11.45 1.07
CA THR A 109 -12.37 -12.47 1.94
C THR A 109 -11.45 -12.78 3.11
N ASN A 110 -12.01 -13.22 4.25
CA ASN A 110 -11.20 -13.56 5.42
C ASN A 110 -10.15 -14.64 5.13
N ASP A 111 -10.48 -15.59 4.25
CA ASP A 111 -9.57 -16.66 3.83
C ASP A 111 -8.40 -16.10 3.02
N ASP A 112 -8.67 -15.23 2.06
CA ASP A 112 -7.63 -14.61 1.23
C ASP A 112 -6.78 -13.63 2.04
N ARG A 113 -7.39 -12.85 2.94
CA ARG A 113 -6.67 -12.03 3.92
C ARG A 113 -5.72 -12.88 4.75
N THR A 114 -6.18 -14.01 5.29
CA THR A 114 -5.35 -14.87 6.13
C THR A 114 -4.15 -15.43 5.35
N LYS A 115 -4.38 -15.89 4.12
CA LYS A 115 -3.31 -16.38 3.23
C LYS A 115 -2.29 -15.27 2.91
N LEU A 116 -2.78 -14.10 2.50
CA LEU A 116 -1.93 -12.96 2.15
C LEU A 116 -1.15 -12.44 3.36
N LYS A 117 -1.79 -12.29 4.54
CA LYS A 117 -1.09 -11.95 5.79
C LYS A 117 0.02 -12.95 6.08
N GLY A 118 -0.25 -14.25 5.93
CA GLY A 118 0.75 -15.31 6.10
C GLY A 118 1.97 -15.13 5.18
N LEU A 119 1.75 -14.74 3.92
CA LEU A 119 2.83 -14.45 2.97
C LEU A 119 3.61 -13.19 3.35
N ILE A 120 2.94 -12.08 3.65
CA ILE A 120 3.58 -10.80 3.97
C ILE A 120 4.43 -10.93 5.24
N ILE A 121 3.98 -11.69 6.24
CA ILE A 121 4.73 -11.95 7.47
C ILE A 121 6.07 -12.65 7.18
N THR A 122 6.22 -13.39 6.07
CA THR A 122 7.49 -14.04 5.71
C THR A 122 8.48 -13.11 4.99
N MET A 123 8.03 -11.95 4.51
CA MET A 123 8.88 -10.98 3.80
C MET A 123 9.89 -10.30 4.73
N SER A 124 11.04 -9.87 4.19
CA SER A 124 11.99 -9.07 4.97
C SER A 124 11.43 -7.66 5.24
N PRO A 125 11.89 -6.96 6.29
CA PRO A 125 11.51 -5.57 6.55
C PRO A 125 11.70 -4.65 5.34
N ASP A 126 12.84 -4.78 4.64
CA ASP A 126 13.16 -3.97 3.46
C ASP A 126 12.19 -4.26 2.31
N ASP A 127 11.86 -5.53 2.07
CA ASP A 127 10.89 -5.89 1.04
C ASP A 127 9.50 -5.31 1.33
N ILE A 128 9.07 -5.28 2.60
CA ILE A 128 7.79 -4.70 3.00
C ILE A 128 7.76 -3.21 2.70
N LEU A 129 8.81 -2.47 3.07
CA LEU A 129 8.91 -1.03 2.80
C LEU A 129 8.99 -0.73 1.30
N HIS A 130 9.78 -1.50 0.55
CA HIS A 130 9.87 -1.37 -0.91
C HIS A 130 8.55 -1.69 -1.61
N PHE A 131 7.78 -2.64 -1.07
CA PHE A 131 6.46 -2.97 -1.58
C PHE A 131 5.46 -1.83 -1.32
N LEU A 132 5.43 -1.29 -0.09
CA LEU A 132 4.61 -0.13 0.25
C LEU A 132 4.91 1.07 -0.68
N GLY A 133 6.18 1.44 -0.84
CA GLY A 133 6.55 2.51 -1.78
C GLY A 133 6.24 2.20 -3.25
N SER A 134 6.10 0.92 -3.60
CA SER A 134 5.62 0.51 -4.93
C SER A 134 4.10 0.68 -5.07
N LEU A 135 3.33 0.41 -4.01
CA LEU A 135 1.90 0.70 -3.96
C LEU A 135 1.60 2.20 -3.99
N ASP A 136 2.37 3.02 -3.28
CA ASP A 136 2.25 4.49 -3.33
C ASP A 136 2.44 5.04 -4.74
N ASN A 137 3.42 4.49 -5.46
CA ASN A 137 3.64 4.81 -6.86
C ASN A 137 2.42 4.41 -7.71
N ILE A 138 1.90 3.19 -7.53
CA ILE A 138 0.68 2.73 -8.22
C ILE A 138 -0.51 3.66 -7.93
N PHE A 139 -0.71 4.05 -6.67
CA PHE A 139 -1.77 4.98 -6.25
C PHE A 139 -1.63 6.34 -6.94
N THR A 140 -0.41 6.87 -7.04
CA THR A 140 -0.12 8.12 -7.74
C THR A 140 -0.51 8.05 -9.23
N TYR A 141 -0.30 6.91 -9.88
CA TYR A 141 -0.78 6.69 -11.25
C TYR A 141 -2.31 6.57 -11.31
N ILE A 142 -2.95 5.85 -10.39
CA ILE A 142 -4.42 5.75 -10.33
C ILE A 142 -5.04 7.14 -10.17
N ARG A 143 -4.46 7.98 -9.30
CA ARG A 143 -4.82 9.39 -9.09
C ARG A 143 -4.73 10.26 -10.35
N THR A 144 -3.96 9.88 -11.36
CA THR A 144 -3.73 10.74 -12.54
C THR A 144 -4.39 10.23 -13.81
N ILE A 145 -4.74 8.95 -13.88
CA ILE A 145 -5.37 8.34 -15.06
C ILE A 145 -6.86 8.68 -15.15
N ALA A 146 -7.34 9.00 -16.36
CA ALA A 146 -8.75 9.23 -16.62
C ALA A 146 -9.60 8.01 -16.21
N GLU A 147 -10.69 8.25 -15.46
CA GLU A 147 -11.52 7.21 -14.83
C GLU A 147 -12.03 6.15 -15.81
N GLU A 148 -12.42 6.56 -17.03
CA GLU A 148 -12.91 5.67 -18.11
C GLU A 148 -11.92 4.55 -18.49
N LYS A 149 -10.63 4.73 -18.16
CA LYS A 149 -9.58 3.74 -18.45
C LYS A 149 -9.45 2.66 -17.36
N LEU A 150 -10.04 2.89 -16.19
CA LEU A 150 -10.05 1.94 -15.08
C LEU A 150 -11.23 0.99 -15.24
N ARG A 151 -10.97 -0.30 -15.10
CA ARG A 151 -12.00 -1.35 -15.18
C ARG A 151 -12.00 -2.14 -13.89
N GLU A 152 -13.17 -2.59 -13.46
CA GLU A 152 -13.35 -3.36 -12.22
C GLU A 152 -12.58 -4.70 -12.22
N ASP A 153 -12.48 -5.33 -13.40
CA ASP A 153 -11.78 -6.61 -13.59
C ASP A 153 -10.25 -6.48 -13.62
N MET A 154 -9.73 -5.25 -13.60
CA MET A 154 -8.31 -4.99 -13.80
C MET A 154 -7.52 -5.40 -12.56
N THR A 155 -6.45 -6.15 -12.76
CA THR A 155 -5.48 -6.48 -11.70
C THR A 155 -4.39 -5.42 -11.59
N ILE A 156 -3.69 -5.41 -10.45
CA ILE A 156 -2.48 -4.60 -10.26
C ILE A 156 -1.49 -4.83 -11.41
N GLN A 157 -1.27 -6.09 -11.81
CA GLN A 157 -0.41 -6.43 -12.93
C GLN A 157 -0.86 -5.77 -14.24
N VAL A 158 -2.14 -5.97 -14.62
CA VAL A 158 -2.67 -5.41 -15.87
C VAL A 158 -2.59 -3.88 -15.86
N PHE A 159 -2.84 -3.26 -14.71
CA PHE A 159 -2.72 -1.82 -14.55
C PHE A 159 -1.28 -1.34 -14.77
N ILE A 160 -0.30 -1.95 -14.08
CA ILE A 160 1.13 -1.63 -14.23
C ILE A 160 1.55 -1.79 -15.69
N GLU A 161 1.14 -2.91 -16.32
CA GLU A 161 1.54 -3.22 -17.69
C GLU A 161 1.02 -2.23 -18.71
N ARG A 162 -0.19 -1.71 -18.51
CA ARG A 162 -0.87 -0.79 -19.45
C ARG A 162 -0.52 0.67 -19.24
N PHE A 163 -0.38 1.11 -17.99
CA PHE A 163 -0.38 2.54 -17.68
C PHE A 163 0.93 3.04 -17.09
N ILE A 164 1.75 2.17 -16.50
CA ILE A 164 3.03 2.58 -15.91
C ILE A 164 4.15 2.38 -16.92
N ARG A 165 4.80 3.48 -17.29
CA ARG A 165 5.85 3.50 -18.33
C ARG A 165 7.15 2.85 -17.87
N SER A 166 7.61 3.19 -16.66
CA SER A 166 8.84 2.63 -16.09
C SER A 166 8.50 1.51 -15.11
N LYS A 167 8.68 0.27 -15.57
CA LYS A 167 8.30 -0.93 -14.81
C LYS A 167 9.46 -1.54 -14.04
N SER A 168 10.70 -1.10 -14.27
CA SER A 168 11.91 -1.77 -13.73
C SER A 168 11.83 -2.03 -12.23
N ARG A 169 11.43 -1.03 -11.43
CA ARG A 169 11.30 -1.18 -9.98
C ARG A 169 10.04 -1.91 -9.53
N LEU A 170 8.95 -1.85 -10.30
CA LEU A 170 7.72 -2.58 -10.00
C LEU A 170 7.82 -4.06 -10.39
N ASN A 171 8.68 -4.39 -11.36
CA ASN A 171 8.93 -5.77 -11.76
C ASN A 171 9.54 -6.57 -10.60
N ASP A 172 10.57 -5.99 -9.97
CA ASP A 172 11.32 -6.67 -8.90
C ASP A 172 10.51 -6.75 -7.60
N ASN A 173 9.71 -5.72 -7.30
CA ASN A 173 9.00 -5.61 -6.02
C ASN A 173 7.56 -6.12 -6.08
N VAL A 174 6.82 -5.94 -7.18
CA VAL A 174 5.39 -6.24 -7.27
C VAL A 174 5.11 -7.39 -8.23
N LEU A 175 5.57 -7.32 -9.48
CA LEU A 175 5.24 -8.35 -10.49
C LEU A 175 5.93 -9.69 -10.23
N ARG A 176 7.04 -9.71 -9.48
CA ARG A 176 7.70 -10.93 -9.02
C ARG A 176 6.85 -11.74 -8.04
N TRP A 177 5.79 -11.15 -7.48
CA TRP A 177 4.90 -11.79 -6.52
C TRP A 177 3.51 -12.00 -7.15
N PRO A 178 3.28 -13.11 -7.88
CA PRO A 178 2.01 -13.36 -8.59
C PRO A 178 0.78 -13.27 -7.69
N GLN A 179 0.92 -13.68 -6.43
CA GLN A 179 -0.14 -13.63 -5.41
C GLN A 179 -0.60 -12.19 -5.14
N PHE A 180 0.31 -11.22 -5.26
CA PHE A 180 0.03 -9.81 -5.02
C PHE A 180 -0.35 -9.09 -6.32
N SER A 181 0.35 -9.37 -7.42
CA SER A 181 0.10 -8.73 -8.71
C SER A 181 -1.25 -9.13 -9.32
N ALA A 182 -1.80 -10.29 -8.94
CA ALA A 182 -3.12 -10.77 -9.38
C ALA A 182 -4.31 -10.12 -8.64
N ILE A 183 -4.07 -9.32 -7.59
CA ILE A 183 -5.13 -8.64 -6.86
C ILE A 183 -5.83 -7.63 -7.78
N GLN A 184 -7.17 -7.64 -7.77
CA GLN A 184 -7.97 -6.70 -8.55
C GLN A 184 -7.95 -5.30 -7.90
N LEU A 185 -8.00 -4.26 -8.72
CA LEU A 185 -7.98 -2.86 -8.26
C LEU A 185 -9.06 -2.55 -7.20
N PRO A 186 -10.30 -3.09 -7.26
CA PRO A 186 -11.29 -2.95 -6.19
C PRO A 186 -10.82 -3.29 -4.78
N TYR A 187 -9.81 -4.17 -4.63
CA TYR A 187 -9.27 -4.60 -3.34
C TYR A 187 -7.96 -3.91 -2.96
N ILE A 188 -7.48 -2.97 -3.78
CA ILE A 188 -6.11 -2.44 -3.65
C ILE A 188 -5.92 -1.63 -2.36
N ILE A 189 -6.95 -0.91 -1.90
CA ILE A 189 -6.90 -0.16 -0.63
C ILE A 189 -6.87 -1.13 0.54
N ASP A 190 -7.76 -2.12 0.58
CA ASP A 190 -7.79 -3.13 1.65
C ASP A 190 -6.45 -3.90 1.74
N PHE A 191 -5.85 -4.18 0.58
CA PHE A 191 -4.52 -4.80 0.50
C PHE A 191 -3.40 -3.88 1.00
N TYR A 192 -3.43 -2.60 0.64
CA TYR A 192 -2.48 -1.59 1.10
C TYR A 192 -2.55 -1.39 2.61
N GLU A 193 -3.75 -1.21 3.18
CA GLU A 193 -3.97 -1.07 4.63
C GLU A 193 -3.46 -2.29 5.40
N MET A 194 -3.65 -3.50 4.85
CA MET A 194 -3.10 -4.72 5.43
C MET A 194 -1.56 -4.73 5.43
N PHE A 195 -0.92 -4.21 4.39
CA PHE A 195 0.53 -4.07 4.34
C PHE A 195 1.04 -3.07 5.39
N GLU A 196 0.36 -1.94 5.58
CA GLU A 196 0.72 -0.96 6.61
C GLU A 196 0.60 -1.53 8.03
N GLU A 197 -0.47 -2.27 8.32
CA GLU A 197 -0.62 -2.95 9.62
C GLU A 197 0.56 -3.88 9.92
N ILE A 198 1.00 -4.66 8.92
CA ILE A 198 2.13 -5.58 9.07
C ILE A 198 3.46 -4.84 9.11
N ALA A 199 3.62 -3.77 8.33
CA ALA A 199 4.79 -2.92 8.36
C ALA A 199 4.97 -2.28 9.74
N PHE A 200 3.88 -1.83 10.37
CA PHE A 200 3.93 -1.41 11.77
C PHE A 200 4.46 -2.52 12.67
N ASP A 201 3.85 -3.70 12.63
CA ASP A 201 4.19 -4.79 13.56
C ASP A 201 5.63 -5.31 13.38
N LYS A 202 6.12 -5.40 12.14
CA LYS A 202 7.43 -5.98 11.82
C LYS A 202 8.57 -4.98 11.72
N VAL A 203 8.27 -3.75 11.29
CA VAL A 203 9.30 -2.75 10.98
C VAL A 203 9.27 -1.67 12.04
N LEU A 204 8.18 -0.92 12.17
CA LEU A 204 8.18 0.31 12.96
C LEU A 204 8.09 0.08 14.47
N ARG A 205 7.45 -0.99 14.93
CA ARG A 205 7.23 -1.25 16.36
C ARG A 205 8.54 -1.22 17.18
N THR A 206 9.65 -1.68 16.61
CA THR A 206 10.96 -1.70 17.28
C THR A 206 11.72 -0.37 17.23
N TYR A 207 11.33 0.55 16.34
CA TYR A 207 11.98 1.85 16.12
C TYR A 207 11.10 3.03 16.56
N MET A 208 10.11 2.77 17.40
CA MET A 208 9.26 3.83 17.96
C MET A 208 10.12 4.89 18.64
N LYS A 209 9.80 6.16 18.34
CA LYS A 209 10.47 7.32 18.96
C LYS A 209 10.39 7.21 20.47
N LYS A 210 11.45 7.61 21.18
CA LYS A 210 11.54 7.51 22.65
C LYS A 210 10.35 8.18 23.34
N GLU A 211 9.91 9.31 22.79
CA GLU A 211 8.78 10.12 23.23
C GLU A 211 7.43 9.39 23.15
N LEU A 212 7.34 8.33 22.34
CA LEU A 212 6.12 7.55 22.11
C LEU A 212 6.10 6.23 22.89
N VAL A 213 7.21 5.80 23.49
CA VAL A 213 7.26 4.50 24.18
C VAL A 213 6.58 4.61 25.53
N GLU A 214 5.93 3.53 25.97
CA GLU A 214 5.15 3.53 27.21
C GLU A 214 5.98 4.00 28.41
N GLU A 215 7.26 3.60 28.50
CA GLU A 215 8.18 3.94 29.60
C GLU A 215 8.31 5.43 29.88
N THR A 216 8.01 6.28 28.89
CA THR A 216 8.04 7.75 29.01
C THR A 216 6.90 8.27 29.88
N PHE A 217 5.79 7.54 30.00
CA PHE A 217 4.61 7.95 30.74
C PHE A 217 4.49 7.18 32.07
N PRO A 218 4.13 7.85 33.19
CA PRO A 218 3.79 7.16 34.44
C PRO A 218 2.62 6.18 34.27
N GLU A 219 2.59 5.08 35.03
CA GLU A 219 1.52 4.07 34.91
C GLU A 219 0.11 4.65 35.10
N GLU A 220 -0.05 5.60 36.04
CA GLU A 220 -1.33 6.25 36.30
C GLU A 220 -1.80 7.11 35.11
N GLU A 221 -0.87 7.73 34.40
CA GLU A 221 -1.18 8.44 33.16
C GLU A 221 -1.58 7.47 32.04
N ARG A 222 -0.86 6.35 31.88
CA ARG A 222 -1.23 5.33 30.88
C ARG A 222 -2.64 4.79 31.11
N LYS A 223 -2.99 4.49 32.37
CA LYS A 223 -4.33 4.05 32.76
C LYS A 223 -5.37 5.13 32.47
N ARG A 224 -5.13 6.37 32.92
CA ARG A 224 -6.03 7.52 32.69
C ARG A 224 -6.33 7.69 31.21
N VAL A 225 -5.29 7.72 30.38
CA VAL A 225 -5.43 7.92 28.93
C VAL A 225 -6.22 6.76 28.31
N LEU A 226 -5.88 5.51 28.64
CA LEU A 226 -6.57 4.35 28.07
C LEU A 226 -8.06 4.30 28.49
N GLU A 227 -8.37 4.58 29.75
CA GLU A 227 -9.73 4.60 30.27
C GLU A 227 -10.55 5.72 29.62
N THR A 228 -9.98 6.92 29.56
CA THR A 228 -10.62 8.08 28.94
C THR A 228 -10.89 7.81 27.47
N PHE A 229 -9.89 7.34 26.73
CA PHE A 229 -10.01 6.96 25.32
C PHE A 229 -11.08 5.89 25.10
N SER A 230 -11.10 4.83 25.91
CA SER A 230 -12.06 3.73 25.74
C SER A 230 -13.50 4.21 25.93
N ARG A 231 -13.73 5.00 26.99
CA ARG A 231 -15.04 5.56 27.33
C ARG A 231 -15.56 6.55 26.29
N SER A 232 -14.67 7.32 25.66
CA SER A 232 -15.04 8.27 24.58
C SER A 232 -15.26 7.60 23.23
N THR A 233 -14.80 6.34 23.06
CA THR A 233 -14.81 5.63 21.77
C THR A 233 -15.69 4.37 21.83
N PHE A 234 -15.13 3.16 21.65
CA PHE A 234 -15.87 1.92 21.46
C PHE A 234 -16.71 1.48 22.67
N GLU A 235 -16.47 2.01 23.87
CA GLU A 235 -17.31 1.75 25.05
C GLU A 235 -18.47 2.76 25.19
N LYS A 236 -18.53 3.79 24.34
CA LYS A 236 -19.60 4.79 24.35
C LYS A 236 -20.92 4.19 23.89
N GLU A 237 -22.00 4.42 24.65
CA GLU A 237 -23.32 3.82 24.37
C GLU A 237 -23.86 4.16 22.97
N LYS A 238 -23.60 5.39 22.50
CA LYS A 238 -24.07 5.92 21.20
C LYS A 238 -22.93 6.03 20.19
N ILE A 239 -22.17 4.96 19.99
CA ILE A 239 -21.16 4.89 18.94
C ILE A 239 -21.69 4.18 17.68
N GLY A 240 -21.21 4.59 16.50
CA GLY A 240 -21.45 3.90 15.23
C GLY A 240 -21.10 2.41 15.32
N GLU A 241 -21.93 1.55 14.73
CA GLU A 241 -21.82 0.08 14.88
C GLU A 241 -20.48 -0.45 14.37
N THR A 242 -19.95 0.16 13.31
CA THR A 242 -18.66 -0.16 12.67
C THR A 242 -17.45 0.17 13.56
N LEU A 243 -17.64 1.07 14.53
CA LEU A 243 -16.63 1.55 15.48
C LEU A 243 -16.71 0.86 16.86
N LYS A 244 -17.67 -0.03 17.10
CA LYS A 244 -17.74 -0.81 18.36
C LYS A 244 -16.61 -1.83 18.49
N SER A 245 -16.02 -2.24 17.36
CA SER A 245 -14.96 -3.25 17.38
C SER A 245 -13.62 -2.64 17.78
N ILE A 246 -12.99 -3.20 18.82
CA ILE A 246 -11.62 -2.85 19.23
C ILE A 246 -10.63 -3.06 18.07
N ASP A 247 -10.85 -4.06 17.22
CA ASP A 247 -10.00 -4.32 16.05
C ASP A 247 -9.93 -3.13 15.09
N SER A 248 -11.06 -2.44 14.88
CA SER A 248 -11.12 -1.25 14.01
C SER A 248 -10.20 -0.15 14.53
N TRP A 249 -10.19 0.07 15.85
CA TRP A 249 -9.34 1.05 16.51
C TRP A 249 -7.87 0.66 16.47
N ILE A 250 -7.53 -0.60 16.75
CA ILE A 250 -6.16 -1.11 16.66
C ILE A 250 -5.63 -0.91 15.23
N SER A 251 -6.39 -1.34 14.22
CA SER A 251 -6.02 -1.19 12.81
C SER A 251 -5.83 0.27 12.40
N MET A 252 -6.70 1.17 12.85
CA MET A 252 -6.59 2.60 12.59
C MET A 252 -5.35 3.21 13.27
N LEU A 253 -5.09 2.89 14.54
CA LEU A 253 -3.93 3.42 15.28
C LEU A 253 -2.60 2.94 14.66
N LYS A 254 -2.52 1.71 14.17
CA LYS A 254 -1.34 1.22 13.43
C LYS A 254 -1.08 2.05 12.17
N ARG A 255 -2.14 2.32 11.40
CA ARG A 255 -2.06 3.17 10.19
C ARG A 255 -1.69 4.61 10.53
N LEU A 256 -2.25 5.17 11.61
CA LEU A 256 -1.89 6.49 12.11
C LEU A 256 -0.38 6.57 12.42
N ILE A 257 0.18 5.55 13.07
CA ILE A 257 1.61 5.51 13.37
C ILE A 257 2.45 5.48 12.09
N VAL A 258 2.11 4.58 11.15
CA VAL A 258 2.81 4.42 9.88
C VAL A 258 2.80 5.71 9.06
N ARG A 259 1.63 6.34 8.93
CA ARG A 259 1.42 7.46 8.00
C ARG A 259 1.76 8.84 8.59
N VAL A 260 1.59 9.03 9.89
CA VAL A 260 1.68 10.36 10.53
C VAL A 260 2.85 10.46 11.49
N LEU A 261 3.00 9.51 12.41
CA LEU A 261 4.02 9.61 13.47
C LEU A 261 5.44 9.38 12.95
N ASN A 262 5.58 8.62 11.86
CA ASN A 262 6.84 8.51 11.13
C ASN A 262 7.26 9.84 10.46
N ALA A 263 6.32 10.74 10.19
CA ALA A 263 6.50 11.93 9.35
C ALA A 263 7.07 13.19 10.06
N ASN A 264 7.73 13.08 11.21
CA ASN A 264 8.17 14.23 12.03
C ASN A 264 7.05 15.24 12.39
N ALA A 265 5.83 14.75 12.59
CA ALA A 265 4.74 15.56 13.13
C ALA A 265 5.02 16.04 14.56
N SER A 266 4.47 17.20 14.93
CA SER A 266 4.43 17.64 16.34
C SER A 266 3.54 16.68 17.13
N LEU A 267 4.04 16.24 18.29
CA LEU A 267 3.38 15.24 19.12
C LEU A 267 2.39 15.84 20.14
N ASP A 268 2.43 17.16 20.33
CA ASP A 268 1.63 17.92 21.29
C ASP A 268 0.25 18.34 20.73
N ILE A 269 -0.20 17.66 19.67
CA ILE A 269 -1.47 17.93 18.99
C ILE A 269 -2.52 16.92 19.49
N PRO A 270 -3.76 17.34 19.79
CA PRO A 270 -4.85 16.42 20.13
C PRO A 270 -5.03 15.31 19.09
N ILE A 271 -5.22 14.07 19.55
CA ILE A 271 -5.36 12.91 18.66
C ILE A 271 -6.66 13.00 17.83
N GLN A 272 -7.69 13.68 18.34
CA GLN A 272 -9.02 13.82 17.72
C GLN A 272 -8.92 14.29 16.26
N TYR A 273 -8.07 15.29 15.96
CA TYR A 273 -7.87 15.80 14.60
C TYR A 273 -7.47 14.71 13.59
N TYR A 274 -6.75 13.70 14.06
CA TYR A 274 -6.35 12.58 13.23
C TYR A 274 -7.41 11.49 13.19
N LEU A 275 -8.15 11.26 14.28
CA LEU A 275 -9.23 10.28 14.31
C LEU A 275 -10.38 10.62 13.36
N GLU A 276 -10.58 11.89 13.00
CA GLU A 276 -11.60 12.31 12.04
C GLU A 276 -11.18 12.11 10.57
N ARG A 277 -9.92 11.74 10.31
CA ARG A 277 -9.42 11.55 8.96
C ARG A 277 -9.96 10.27 8.33
N THR A 278 -10.76 10.41 7.27
CA THR A 278 -11.36 9.29 6.55
C THR A 278 -10.35 8.33 5.92
N ASP A 279 -9.14 8.79 5.59
CA ASP A 279 -8.13 7.94 4.97
C ASP A 279 -7.61 6.86 5.94
N LEU A 280 -7.59 7.14 7.24
CA LEU A 280 -7.06 6.22 8.27
C LEU A 280 -8.01 5.05 8.57
N TRP A 281 -9.29 5.20 8.22
CA TRP A 281 -10.32 4.21 8.45
C TRP A 281 -10.54 3.37 7.20
N SER A 282 -10.90 2.10 7.38
CA SER A 282 -11.32 1.25 6.27
C SER A 282 -12.62 1.76 5.63
N ASP A 283 -12.88 1.42 4.37
CA ASP A 283 -14.07 1.85 3.59
C ASP A 283 -15.44 1.53 4.20
N ARG A 284 -15.49 0.78 5.31
CA ARG A 284 -16.72 0.50 6.06
C ARG A 284 -17.21 1.67 6.91
N ILE A 285 -16.34 2.63 7.23
CA ILE A 285 -16.64 3.71 8.17
C ILE A 285 -16.98 4.95 7.37
N ASN A 286 -18.20 5.45 7.56
CA ASN A 286 -18.67 6.66 6.90
C ASN A 286 -18.46 7.90 7.78
N PHE A 287 -18.73 9.08 7.23
CA PHE A 287 -18.60 10.34 7.97
C PHE A 287 -19.53 10.38 9.19
N ASP A 288 -20.74 9.84 9.08
CA ASP A 288 -21.71 9.84 10.17
C ASP A 288 -21.20 9.03 11.39
N ASP A 289 -20.55 7.89 11.15
CA ASP A 289 -19.90 7.08 12.18
C ASP A 289 -18.83 7.91 12.93
N LEU A 290 -18.04 8.72 12.21
CA LEU A 290 -16.99 9.54 12.81
C LEU A 290 -17.53 10.64 13.72
N THR A 291 -18.75 11.12 13.49
CA THR A 291 -19.40 12.11 14.37
C THR A 291 -19.88 11.53 15.71
N THR A 292 -19.82 10.20 15.89
CA THR A 292 -20.37 9.54 17.07
C THR A 292 -19.42 9.52 18.28
N PHE A 293 -18.14 9.84 18.10
CA PHE A 293 -17.15 9.91 19.17
C PHE A 293 -16.49 11.29 19.25
N GLU A 294 -15.97 11.61 20.43
CA GLU A 294 -15.21 12.83 20.67
C GLU A 294 -14.23 12.51 21.80
N VAL A 295 -12.94 12.53 21.50
CA VAL A 295 -11.86 12.25 22.44
C VAL A 295 -11.40 13.56 23.07
N ASP A 296 -11.11 13.53 24.37
CA ASP A 296 -10.65 14.69 25.13
C ASP A 296 -9.34 15.27 24.54
N ASP A 297 -9.23 16.61 24.53
CA ASP A 297 -8.11 17.35 23.96
C ASP A 297 -6.79 17.08 24.71
N ASP A 298 -6.87 16.61 25.96
CA ASP A 298 -5.72 16.19 26.76
C ASP A 298 -5.07 14.89 26.22
N ILE A 299 -5.79 14.13 25.39
CA ILE A 299 -5.24 12.96 24.70
C ILE A 299 -4.54 13.41 23.42
N LEU A 300 -3.26 13.69 23.58
CA LEU A 300 -2.36 14.09 22.51
C LEU A 300 -1.85 12.92 21.65
N LEU A 301 -1.31 13.25 20.47
CA LEU A 301 -0.72 12.32 19.50
C LEU A 301 0.47 11.53 20.09
N GLN A 302 1.19 12.07 21.07
CA GLN A 302 2.22 11.32 21.80
C GLN A 302 1.68 10.05 22.49
N HIS A 303 0.39 10.04 22.85
CA HIS A 303 -0.21 8.92 23.56
C HIS A 303 -0.66 7.77 22.64
N THR A 304 -0.56 7.92 21.31
CA THR A 304 -1.08 6.93 20.34
C THR A 304 -0.56 5.52 20.60
N TYR A 305 0.73 5.35 20.89
CA TYR A 305 1.31 4.04 21.13
C TYR A 305 0.91 3.41 22.47
N VAL A 306 0.73 4.24 23.52
CA VAL A 306 0.18 3.82 24.81
C VAL A 306 -1.24 3.29 24.64
N ILE A 307 -2.07 4.02 23.90
CA ILE A 307 -3.45 3.61 23.61
C ILE A 307 -3.43 2.29 22.84
N LEU A 308 -2.66 2.19 21.76
CA LEU A 308 -2.55 0.98 20.95
C LEU A 308 -2.17 -0.24 21.78
N THR A 309 -1.11 -0.14 22.60
CA THR A 309 -0.66 -1.25 23.45
C THR A 309 -1.71 -1.63 24.50
N GLY A 310 -2.36 -0.63 25.11
CA GLY A 310 -3.48 -0.84 26.03
C GLY A 310 -4.66 -1.60 25.40
N LEU A 311 -5.03 -1.24 24.17
CA LEU A 311 -6.10 -1.93 23.42
C LEU A 311 -5.73 -3.35 23.03
N GLU A 312 -4.50 -3.59 22.55
CA GLU A 312 -4.00 -4.94 22.26
C GLU A 312 -4.04 -5.84 23.50
N ASN A 313 -3.72 -5.29 24.67
CA ASN A 313 -3.79 -6.01 25.93
C ASN A 313 -5.22 -6.31 26.37
N LYS A 314 -6.14 -5.33 26.27
CA LYS A 314 -7.59 -5.55 26.50
C LYS A 314 -8.13 -6.66 25.59
N GLN A 315 -7.77 -6.64 24.30
CA GLN A 315 -8.20 -7.64 23.34
C GLN A 315 -7.65 -9.05 23.68
N LYS A 316 -6.36 -9.15 24.01
CA LYS A 316 -5.75 -10.43 24.45
C LYS A 316 -6.43 -10.97 25.71
N ALA A 317 -6.78 -10.11 26.66
CA ALA A 317 -7.49 -10.50 27.87
C ALA A 317 -8.90 -11.03 27.56
N ALA A 318 -9.67 -10.32 26.71
CA ALA A 318 -11.00 -10.74 26.27
C ALA A 318 -10.99 -12.08 25.52
N ASN A 319 -9.98 -12.32 24.69
CA ASN A 319 -9.81 -13.59 23.98
C ASN A 319 -9.46 -14.75 24.93
N ARG A 320 -8.64 -14.50 25.96
CA ARG A 320 -8.31 -15.50 26.99
C ARG A 320 -9.53 -15.86 27.85
N SER A 321 -10.33 -14.88 28.28
CA SER A 321 -11.56 -15.12 29.03
C SER A 321 -12.61 -15.88 28.21
N SER A 322 -12.70 -15.60 26.91
CA SER A 322 -13.60 -16.30 25.98
C SER A 322 -13.16 -17.75 25.71
N GLN A 323 -11.85 -17.99 25.64
CA GLN A 323 -11.31 -19.36 25.51
C GLN A 323 -11.44 -20.16 26.82
N GLN A 324 -11.35 -19.52 27.99
CA GLN A 324 -11.62 -20.16 29.28
C GLN A 324 -13.11 -20.45 29.47
N SER A 325 -14.02 -19.54 29.10
CA SER A 325 -15.46 -19.78 29.17
C SER A 325 -15.90 -20.87 28.20
N ALA A 326 -15.36 -20.90 26.97
CA ALA A 326 -15.62 -21.97 25.99
C ALA A 326 -15.09 -23.34 26.45
N LYS A 327 -13.95 -23.38 27.15
CA LYS A 327 -13.45 -24.61 27.79
C LYS A 327 -14.34 -25.07 28.95
N LEU A 328 -14.87 -24.14 29.74
CA LEU A 328 -15.77 -24.43 30.86
C LEU A 328 -17.16 -24.91 30.38
N THR A 329 -17.72 -24.34 29.31
CA THR A 329 -18.95 -24.85 28.67
C THR A 329 -18.70 -26.19 27.95
N ALA A 330 -17.55 -26.40 27.32
CA ALA A 330 -17.20 -27.72 26.77
C ALA A 330 -17.10 -28.79 27.88
N HIS A 331 -16.57 -28.44 29.06
CA HIS A 331 -16.53 -29.32 30.23
C HIS A 331 -17.90 -29.49 30.91
N SER A 332 -18.78 -28.49 30.87
CA SER A 332 -20.14 -28.63 31.40
C SER A 332 -21.04 -29.47 30.49
N VAL A 333 -20.85 -29.40 29.17
CA VAL A 333 -21.53 -30.26 28.18
C VAL A 333 -21.00 -31.69 28.22
N ALA A 334 -19.69 -31.89 28.43
CA ALA A 334 -19.12 -33.21 28.71
C ALA A 334 -19.59 -33.77 30.07
N GLY A 335 -19.70 -32.93 31.11
CA GLY A 335 -20.25 -33.31 32.42
C GLY A 335 -21.75 -33.61 32.41
N GLN A 336 -22.53 -32.94 31.54
CA GLN A 336 -23.94 -33.28 31.30
C GLN A 336 -24.09 -34.57 30.49
N ARG A 337 -23.23 -34.85 29.49
CA ARG A 337 -23.21 -36.15 28.80
C ARG A 337 -22.84 -37.30 29.75
N GLN A 338 -21.84 -37.12 30.61
CA GLN A 338 -21.50 -38.13 31.62
C GLN A 338 -22.62 -38.37 32.64
N LYS A 339 -23.42 -37.36 33.01
CA LYS A 339 -24.59 -37.54 33.88
C LYS A 339 -25.77 -38.24 33.19
N VAL A 340 -25.93 -38.10 31.87
CA VAL A 340 -26.95 -38.83 31.11
C VAL A 340 -26.54 -40.29 30.90
N ASP A 341 -25.25 -40.56 30.61
CA ASP A 341 -24.75 -41.93 30.41
C ASP A 341 -24.69 -42.73 31.72
N THR A 342 -24.48 -42.06 32.87
CA THR A 342 -24.56 -42.73 34.20
C THR A 342 -26.00 -43.01 34.65
N TRP A 343 -27.01 -42.32 34.11
CA TRP A 343 -28.41 -42.59 34.41
C TRP A 343 -28.96 -43.79 33.61
N PHE A 344 -28.51 -43.99 32.36
CA PHE A 344 -28.90 -45.15 31.54
C PHE A 344 -28.09 -46.42 31.84
N GLY A 345 -26.91 -46.32 32.47
CA GLY A 345 -26.03 -47.46 32.74
C GLY A 345 -26.33 -48.29 34.00
N GLN A 346 -27.22 -47.85 34.89
CA GLN A 346 -27.44 -48.50 36.20
C GLN A 346 -28.75 -49.28 36.36
N ASN A 347 -29.63 -49.34 35.35
CA ASN A 347 -30.94 -49.99 35.48
C ASN A 347 -31.14 -51.31 34.70
N THR A 348 -30.08 -51.94 34.18
CA THR A 348 -30.19 -53.23 33.47
C THR A 348 -29.33 -54.32 34.09
N LYS A 349 -29.56 -54.64 35.37
CA LYS A 349 -29.24 -55.96 35.96
C LYS A 349 -30.19 -56.30 37.11
N ALA A 350 -31.42 -56.69 36.77
CA ALA A 350 -32.22 -57.58 37.62
C ALA A 350 -33.39 -58.17 36.81
N THR A 351 -33.50 -59.50 36.82
CA THR A 351 -34.70 -60.32 36.49
C THR A 351 -35.14 -60.29 35.00
N THR A 352 -35.30 -61.40 34.27
CA THR A 352 -36.06 -62.62 34.64
C THR A 352 -35.74 -63.73 33.62
N SER A 353 -35.31 -64.90 34.08
CA SER A 353 -35.70 -66.19 33.49
C SER A 353 -37.17 -66.41 33.87
N THR A 354 -38.08 -66.94 33.05
CA THR A 354 -38.27 -68.37 32.77
C THR A 354 -39.54 -68.53 31.90
N LYS A 355 -39.62 -69.68 31.22
CA LYS A 355 -40.81 -70.46 30.77
C LYS A 355 -41.27 -70.42 29.30
N GLU A 356 -40.95 -71.56 28.69
CA GLU A 356 -41.59 -72.29 27.59
C GLU A 356 -43.13 -72.24 27.57
N ILE A 357 -43.72 -72.24 26.36
CA ILE A 357 -44.91 -73.05 26.02
C ILE A 357 -44.78 -73.59 24.58
N SER A 358 -45.16 -74.86 24.44
CA SER A 358 -45.05 -75.74 23.27
C SER A 358 -46.12 -75.53 22.19
N GLY A 359 -45.82 -75.95 20.95
CA GLY A 359 -46.80 -76.17 19.87
C GLY A 359 -46.27 -77.03 18.72
N LYS A 360 -46.54 -78.33 18.77
CA LYS A 360 -46.36 -79.39 17.73
C LYS A 360 -47.14 -79.06 16.43
N LYS A 361 -46.78 -79.46 15.19
CA LYS A 361 -46.67 -80.85 14.67
C LYS A 361 -46.22 -80.86 13.16
N THR A 362 -45.14 -81.62 12.85
CA THR A 362 -44.97 -82.65 11.76
C THR A 362 -45.20 -82.36 10.25
N PRO A 363 -44.76 -83.21 9.30
CA PRO A 363 -43.38 -83.67 9.00
C PRO A 363 -43.08 -83.82 7.46
N GLY A 364 -41.81 -83.99 7.10
CA GLY A 364 -41.42 -85.03 6.12
C GLY A 364 -40.82 -84.66 4.75
N LYS A 365 -39.80 -85.48 4.40
CA LYS A 365 -39.27 -85.89 3.08
C LYS A 365 -38.15 -85.07 2.40
N LYS A 366 -36.94 -85.61 2.59
CA LYS A 366 -35.93 -86.08 1.59
C LYS A 366 -36.02 -85.59 0.12
N ALA A 367 -34.89 -84.99 -0.29
CA ALA A 367 -33.94 -85.41 -1.34
C ALA A 367 -34.19 -85.14 -2.85
N ARG A 368 -33.04 -84.91 -3.52
CA ARG A 368 -32.70 -84.79 -4.96
C ARG A 368 -32.96 -83.40 -5.57
N SER A 369 -32.08 -82.83 -6.40
CA SER A 369 -30.91 -83.33 -7.14
C SER A 369 -29.76 -82.34 -7.11
#